data_AF-A0A1R2CZG1-F1
#
_entry.id   AF-A0A1R2CZG1-F1
#
_cell.length_a   1.000
_cell.length_b   1.000
_cell.length_c   1.000
_cell.angle_alpha   90.00
_cell.angle_beta   90.00
_cell.angle_gamma   90.00
#
_symmetry.space_group_name_H-M   'P 1'
#
loop_
_entity.id
_entity.type
_entity.pdbx_description
1 polymer ?
#
loop_
_entity_poly.entity_id
_entity_poly.type
_entity_poly.pdbx_seq_one_letter_code
_entity_poly.pdbx_strand_id
1 'polypeptide(L)'
;MSAGDVMESMMQMILLLQEKEFEQALRIADEILAKDPKNEKVLQIKALLPRSIDKKKKDIELEQKEIEEEEKKRREMGEEEEEEEDEEDSSQEDEIGEYRYEDHPSSEEVDDEESSSSEVEGQEKKKL
;
A
#
# COMPACT_ATOMS: atom_id res chain seq x y z
N MET A 1 -30.22 -22.40 -1.00
CA MET A 1 -29.60 -23.03 0.17
C MET A 1 -30.33 -24.30 0.53
N SER A 2 -29.90 -25.39 -0.11
CA SER A 2 -30.17 -26.76 0.32
C SER A 2 -29.46 -27.05 1.65
N ALA A 3 -29.73 -28.21 2.27
CA ALA A 3 -28.98 -28.65 3.44
C ALA A 3 -27.45 -28.80 3.14
N GLY A 4 -27.09 -29.10 1.89
CA GLY A 4 -25.70 -29.11 1.45
C GLY A 4 -25.09 -27.71 1.44
N ASP A 5 -25.83 -26.72 0.94
CA ASP A 5 -25.37 -25.33 0.85
C ASP A 5 -25.14 -24.73 2.26
N VAL A 6 -25.98 -25.09 3.25
CA VAL A 6 -25.78 -24.64 4.65
C VAL A 6 -24.50 -25.23 5.25
N MET A 7 -24.20 -26.49 4.94
CA MET A 7 -22.97 -27.14 5.42
C MET A 7 -21.73 -26.52 4.78
N GLU A 8 -21.80 -26.18 3.49
CA GLU A 8 -20.73 -25.47 2.78
C GLU A 8 -20.50 -24.06 3.37
N SER A 9 -21.58 -23.28 3.57
CA SER A 9 -21.49 -21.99 4.25
C SER A 9 -20.92 -22.12 5.66
N MET A 10 -21.27 -23.18 6.40
CA MET A 10 -20.72 -23.43 7.72
C MET A 10 -19.21 -23.71 7.66
N MET A 11 -18.74 -24.47 6.68
CA MET A 11 -17.31 -24.73 6.47
C MET A 11 -16.56 -23.45 6.06
N GLN A 12 -17.13 -22.66 5.15
CA GLN A 12 -16.58 -21.37 4.75
C GLN A 12 -16.47 -20.41 5.94
N MET A 13 -17.52 -20.33 6.78
CA MET A 13 -17.50 -19.50 7.98
C MET A 13 -16.36 -19.90 8.93
N ILE A 14 -16.10 -21.20 9.10
CA ILE A 14 -15.01 -21.69 9.95
C ILE A 14 -13.64 -21.27 9.39
N LEU A 15 -13.44 -21.38 8.07
CA LEU A 15 -12.20 -20.94 7.42
C LEU A 15 -11.96 -19.43 7.62
N LEU A 16 -12.99 -18.60 7.41
CA LEU A 16 -12.90 -17.15 7.63
C LEU A 16 -12.57 -16.79 9.09
N LEU A 17 -13.06 -17.55 10.06
CA LEU A 17 -12.69 -17.38 11.47
C LEU A 17 -11.21 -17.68 11.72
N GLN A 18 -10.65 -18.70 11.05
CA GLN A 18 -9.22 -19.04 11.15
C GLN A 18 -8.35 -17.94 10.52
N GLU A 19 -8.81 -17.33 9.44
CA GLU A 19 -8.14 -16.22 8.76
C GLU A 19 -8.32 -14.86 9.47
N LYS A 20 -9.08 -14.82 10.58
CA LYS A 20 -9.44 -13.58 11.31
C LYS A 20 -10.21 -12.56 10.44
N GLU A 21 -10.92 -13.07 9.43
CA GLU A 21 -11.85 -12.34 8.58
C GLU A 21 -13.23 -12.27 9.24
N PHE A 22 -13.27 -11.65 10.42
CA PHE A 22 -14.44 -11.66 11.30
C PHE A 22 -15.69 -11.02 10.68
N GLU A 23 -15.53 -9.98 9.86
CA GLU A 23 -16.66 -9.33 9.18
C GLU A 23 -17.29 -10.22 8.12
N GLN A 24 -16.47 -10.94 7.35
CA GLN A 24 -16.95 -11.90 6.36
C GLN A 24 -17.60 -13.10 7.04
N ALA A 25 -16.99 -13.63 8.10
CA ALA A 25 -17.57 -14.71 8.91
C ALA A 25 -18.94 -14.32 9.50
N LEU A 26 -19.11 -13.06 9.93
CA LEU A 26 -20.38 -12.56 10.44
C LEU A 26 -21.48 -12.54 9.38
N ARG A 27 -21.15 -12.14 8.13
CA ARG A 27 -22.11 -12.17 7.02
C ARG A 27 -22.57 -13.60 6.72
N ILE A 28 -21.65 -14.56 6.66
CA ILE A 28 -22.01 -15.96 6.45
C ILE A 28 -22.85 -16.51 7.61
N ALA A 29 -22.55 -16.11 8.85
CA ALA A 29 -23.39 -16.47 10.01
C ALA A 29 -24.83 -15.96 9.85
N ASP A 30 -25.01 -14.72 9.37
CA ASP A 30 -26.33 -14.15 9.10
C ASP A 30 -27.08 -14.89 7.99
N GLU A 31 -26.38 -15.28 6.92
CA GLU A 31 -26.96 -16.07 5.83
C GLU A 31 -27.44 -17.45 6.32
N ILE A 32 -26.63 -18.14 7.13
CA ILE A 32 -27.02 -19.43 7.70
C ILE A 32 -28.22 -19.27 8.62
N LEU A 33 -28.22 -18.27 9.52
CA LEU A 33 -29.32 -18.04 10.46
C LEU A 33 -30.61 -17.57 9.77
N ALA A 34 -30.52 -16.92 8.61
CA ALA A 34 -31.70 -16.58 7.81
C ALA A 34 -32.43 -17.83 7.28
N LYS A 35 -31.73 -18.98 7.16
CA LYS A 35 -32.30 -20.26 6.72
C LYS A 35 -32.60 -21.20 7.89
N ASP A 36 -31.71 -21.25 8.86
CA ASP A 36 -31.86 -22.02 10.10
C ASP A 36 -31.68 -21.10 11.32
N PRO A 37 -32.75 -20.40 11.74
CA PRO A 37 -32.69 -19.47 12.87
C PRO A 37 -32.38 -20.14 14.21
N LYS A 38 -32.52 -21.46 14.29
CA LYS A 38 -32.28 -22.25 15.50
C LYS A 38 -30.93 -22.95 15.50
N ASN A 39 -30.05 -22.60 14.56
CA ASN A 39 -28.70 -23.16 14.53
C ASN A 39 -27.87 -22.64 15.73
N GLU A 40 -27.90 -23.40 16.82
CA GLU A 40 -27.25 -23.03 18.09
C GLU A 40 -25.76 -22.74 17.93
N LYS A 41 -25.07 -23.51 17.08
CA LYS A 41 -23.63 -23.33 16.84
C LYS A 41 -23.35 -21.97 16.19
N VAL A 42 -24.14 -21.60 15.20
CA VAL A 42 -23.97 -20.33 14.49
C VAL A 42 -24.38 -19.14 15.36
N LEU A 43 -25.42 -19.29 16.18
CA LEU A 43 -25.80 -18.28 17.18
C LEU A 43 -24.68 -18.00 18.17
N GLN A 44 -24.02 -19.05 18.68
CA GLN A 44 -22.88 -18.90 19.59
C GLN A 44 -21.71 -18.19 18.91
N ILE A 45 -21.38 -18.57 17.67
CA ILE A 45 -20.31 -17.91 16.89
C ILE A 45 -20.63 -16.44 16.65
N LYS A 46 -21.85 -16.13 16.20
CA LYS A 46 -22.32 -14.75 15.96
C LYS A 46 -22.26 -13.90 17.23
N ALA A 47 -22.55 -14.47 18.40
CA ALA A 47 -22.48 -13.75 19.67
C ALA A 47 -21.03 -13.38 20.08
N LEU A 48 -20.03 -14.16 19.65
CA LEU A 48 -18.63 -13.94 20.00
C LEU A 48 -17.89 -13.02 19.01
N LEU A 49 -18.31 -12.99 17.75
CA LEU A 49 -17.68 -12.24 16.66
C LEU A 49 -17.49 -10.73 16.93
N PRO A 50 -18.46 -9.97 17.48
CA PRO A 50 -18.31 -8.54 17.72
C PRO A 50 -17.12 -8.20 18.61
N ARG A 51 -16.88 -8.98 19.66
CA ARG A 51 -15.74 -8.77 20.57
C ARG A 51 -14.40 -8.91 19.85
N SER A 52 -14.31 -9.83 18.89
CA SER A 52 -13.11 -10.05 18.09
C SER A 52 -12.88 -8.90 17.10
N ILE A 53 -13.95 -8.36 16.51
CA ILE A 53 -13.88 -7.19 15.62
C ILE A 53 -13.40 -5.95 16.39
N ASP A 54 -14.01 -5.67 17.54
CA ASP A 54 -13.65 -4.51 18.37
C ASP A 54 -12.20 -4.58 18.84
N LYS A 55 -11.72 -5.77 19.22
CA LYS A 55 -10.32 -5.97 19.59
C LYS A 55 -9.39 -5.68 18.41
N LYS A 56 -9.65 -6.25 17.23
CA LYS A 56 -8.83 -6.02 16.03
C LYS A 56 -8.78 -4.54 15.66
N LYS A 57 -9.90 -3.83 15.75
CA LYS A 57 -9.96 -2.38 15.50
C LYS A 57 -9.07 -1.59 16.46
N LYS A 58 -9.16 -1.89 17.76
CA LYS A 58 -8.33 -1.24 18.77
C LYS A 58 -6.84 -1.52 18.56
N ASP A 59 -6.48 -2.75 18.21
CA ASP A 59 -5.10 -3.14 17.94
C ASP A 59 -4.53 -2.32 16.75
N ILE A 60 -5.32 -2.18 15.66
CA ILE A 60 -4.95 -1.35 14.49
C ILE A 60 -4.80 0.13 14.85
N GLU A 61 -5.73 0.68 15.64
CA GLU A 61 -5.70 2.09 16.05
C GLU A 61 -4.44 2.40 16.88
N LEU A 62 -4.02 1.46 17.74
CA LEU A 62 -2.81 1.62 18.55
C LEU A 62 -1.55 1.61 17.69
N GLU A 63 -1.46 0.69 16.71
CA GLU A 63 -0.34 0.63 15.77
C GLU A 63 -0.26 1.91 14.91
N GLN A 64 -1.39 2.43 14.42
CA GLN A 64 -1.42 3.69 13.69
C GLN A 64 -0.92 4.88 14.52
N LYS A 65 -1.29 4.93 15.79
CA LYS A 65 -0.84 5.97 16.72
C LYS A 65 0.67 5.90 16.97
N GLU A 66 1.23 4.70 17.10
CA GLU A 66 2.68 4.51 17.25
C GLU A 66 3.45 4.98 16.01
N ILE A 67 2.94 4.65 14.81
CA ILE A 67 3.51 5.12 13.55
C ILE A 67 3.48 6.66 13.47
N GLU A 68 2.34 7.28 13.79
CA GLU A 68 2.18 8.74 13.77
C GLU A 68 3.13 9.44 14.77
N GLU A 69 3.30 8.88 15.97
CA GLU A 69 4.25 9.41 16.96
C GLU A 69 5.72 9.26 16.50
N GLU A 70 6.08 8.15 15.85
CA GLU A 70 7.42 7.98 15.29
C GLU A 70 7.69 8.96 14.15
N GLU A 71 6.75 9.15 13.22
CA GLU A 71 6.85 10.12 12.13
C GLU A 71 6.95 11.55 12.65
N LYS A 72 6.14 11.90 13.66
CA LYS A 72 6.21 13.22 14.31
C LYS A 72 7.58 13.47 14.93
N LYS A 73 8.13 12.48 15.64
CA LYS A 73 9.48 12.57 16.22
C LYS A 73 10.57 12.70 15.16
N ARG A 74 10.45 11.98 14.04
CA ARG A 74 11.39 12.09 12.91
C ARG A 74 11.37 13.49 12.28
N ARG A 75 10.18 14.09 12.14
CA ARG A 75 10.02 15.46 11.64
C ARG A 75 10.69 16.48 12.57
N GLU A 76 10.43 16.38 13.88
CA GLU A 76 11.03 17.28 14.88
C GLU A 76 12.56 17.20 14.90
N MET A 77 13.15 16.01 14.77
CA MET A 77 14.62 15.86 14.69
C MET A 77 15.23 16.27 13.34
N GLY A 78 14.42 16.40 12.28
CA GLY A 78 14.87 16.87 10.96
C GLY A 78 14.72 18.38 10.74
N GLU A 79 13.91 19.05 11.56
CA GLU A 79 13.69 20.51 11.50
C GLU A 79 14.70 21.30 12.36
N GLU A 80 15.60 20.65 13.10
CA GLU A 80 16.68 21.30 13.89
C GLU A 80 17.98 21.55 13.07
N GLU A 81 18.04 21.24 11.77
CA GLU A 81 19.25 21.41 10.93
C GLU A 81 19.26 22.67 10.02
N GLU A 82 18.23 23.53 10.01
CA GLU A 82 18.19 24.73 9.15
C GLU A 82 18.01 26.04 9.94
N GLU A 83 18.97 26.40 10.80
CA GLU A 83 19.21 27.81 11.18
C GLU A 83 20.72 28.04 11.42
N GLU A 84 21.51 28.08 10.34
CA GLU A 84 22.68 28.98 10.31
C GLU A 84 22.43 29.99 9.20
N GLU A 85 21.88 31.14 9.59
CA GLU A 85 21.78 32.33 8.75
C GLU A 85 23.20 32.77 8.36
N ASP A 86 23.45 32.80 7.04
CA ASP A 86 24.63 33.39 6.43
C ASP A 86 24.82 34.84 6.88
N GLU A 87 25.78 35.07 7.78
CA GLU A 87 26.29 36.41 8.07
C GLU A 87 27.68 36.63 7.43
N GLU A 88 27.71 37.70 6.62
CA GLU A 88 28.84 38.56 6.22
C GLU A 88 29.65 38.27 4.95
N ASP A 89 29.20 38.94 3.87
CA ASP A 89 29.89 40.05 3.19
C ASP A 89 31.44 40.04 3.15
N SER A 90 32.01 39.95 1.95
CA SER A 90 32.96 40.98 1.47
C SER A 90 33.42 40.74 0.02
N SER A 91 33.04 41.67 -0.85
CA SER A 91 33.88 42.37 -1.84
C SER A 91 35.09 41.63 -2.44
N GLN A 92 35.04 41.30 -3.74
CA GLN A 92 36.13 41.68 -4.65
C GLN A 92 35.68 41.64 -6.12
N GLU A 93 35.63 42.82 -6.73
CA GLU A 93 35.65 42.99 -8.17
C GLU A 93 37.03 42.56 -8.67
N ASP A 94 37.08 41.62 -9.61
CA ASP A 94 38.24 41.44 -10.48
C ASP A 94 37.76 41.16 -11.91
N GLU A 95 37.81 42.24 -12.69
CA GLU A 95 37.74 42.33 -14.13
C GLU A 95 38.75 41.38 -14.79
N ILE A 96 38.29 40.32 -15.46
CA ILE A 96 39.14 39.52 -16.34
C ILE A 96 38.40 39.15 -17.63
N GLY A 97 38.69 39.94 -18.67
CA GLY A 97 39.16 39.43 -19.96
C GLY A 97 38.13 38.83 -20.91
N GLU A 98 37.74 39.62 -21.91
CA GLU A 98 37.19 39.16 -23.18
C GLU A 98 38.07 38.05 -23.80
N TYR A 99 37.62 36.80 -23.76
CA TYR A 99 38.18 35.74 -24.58
C TYR A 99 37.35 35.54 -25.85
N ARG A 100 37.89 36.12 -26.91
CA ARG A 100 37.58 35.93 -28.32
C ARG A 100 37.51 34.45 -28.68
N TYR A 101 36.33 34.01 -29.13
CA TYR A 101 36.14 32.72 -29.78
C TYR A 101 36.87 32.71 -31.12
N GLU A 102 37.95 31.93 -31.23
CA GLU A 102 38.47 31.49 -32.53
C GLU A 102 37.89 30.09 -32.79
N ASP A 103 37.02 30.09 -33.78
CA ASP A 103 36.27 28.99 -34.36
C ASP A 103 37.22 28.05 -35.13
N HIS A 104 37.46 26.85 -34.61
CA HIS A 104 38.09 25.78 -35.38
C HIS A 104 37.29 24.47 -35.20
N PRO A 105 36.65 23.97 -36.27
CA PRO A 105 35.81 22.78 -36.24
C PRO A 105 36.63 21.51 -36.42
N SER A 106 36.36 20.49 -35.60
CA SER A 106 36.71 19.09 -35.89
C SER A 106 35.86 18.22 -34.96
N SER A 107 34.72 17.72 -35.44
CA SER A 107 34.57 16.34 -35.93
C SER A 107 34.87 15.29 -34.85
N GLU A 108 33.83 14.72 -34.23
CA GLU A 108 33.59 13.29 -34.41
C GLU A 108 32.21 12.93 -33.88
N GLU A 109 31.49 12.24 -34.75
CA GLU A 109 30.14 11.74 -34.60
C GLU A 109 30.18 10.51 -33.70
N VAL A 110 29.28 10.40 -32.74
CA VAL A 110 28.76 9.10 -32.30
C VAL A 110 27.28 9.26 -31.96
N ASP A 111 26.46 8.92 -32.95
CA ASP A 111 25.09 8.45 -32.78
C ASP A 111 25.08 7.22 -31.85
N ASP A 112 24.28 7.28 -30.78
CA ASP A 112 23.79 6.06 -30.13
C ASP A 112 22.26 6.13 -30.18
N GLU A 113 21.73 5.47 -31.20
CA GLU A 113 20.31 5.34 -31.48
C GLU A 113 19.64 4.41 -30.46
N GLU A 114 18.62 4.95 -29.78
CA GLU A 114 17.27 4.40 -29.66
C GLU A 114 17.17 2.85 -29.68
N SER A 115 17.26 2.20 -28.52
CA SER A 115 16.64 0.87 -28.36
C SER A 115 15.14 1.02 -28.11
N SER A 116 14.41 0.93 -29.22
CA SER A 116 12.96 0.86 -29.31
C SER A 116 12.33 -0.28 -28.52
N SER A 117 11.19 0.07 -27.93
CA SER A 117 10.15 -0.77 -27.38
C SER A 117 9.56 -1.74 -28.42
N SER A 118 9.20 -2.96 -28.01
CA SER A 118 8.18 -3.76 -28.71
C SER A 118 7.35 -4.59 -27.72
N GLU A 119 6.13 -4.11 -27.44
CA GLU A 119 4.94 -4.97 -27.34
C GLU A 119 4.78 -5.73 -28.68
N VAL A 120 4.28 -6.97 -28.68
CA VAL A 120 2.93 -7.36 -29.19
C VAL A 120 2.67 -8.85 -28.90
N GLU A 121 1.43 -9.10 -28.48
CA GLU A 121 0.65 -10.32 -28.31
C GLU A 121 0.88 -11.47 -29.32
N GLY A 122 0.72 -12.71 -28.81
CA GLY A 122 0.62 -13.93 -29.62
C GLY A 122 -0.45 -14.88 -29.08
N GLN A 123 -1.62 -14.86 -29.72
CA GLN A 123 -2.83 -15.64 -29.41
C GLN A 123 -2.65 -17.17 -29.57
N GLU A 124 -3.20 -17.92 -28.62
CA GLU A 124 -3.38 -19.38 -28.70
C GLU A 124 -4.38 -19.77 -29.80
N LYS A 125 -3.94 -20.66 -30.70
CA LYS A 125 -4.77 -21.21 -31.78
C LYS A 125 -5.49 -22.48 -31.32
N LYS A 126 -6.82 -22.33 -31.19
CA LYS A 126 -7.91 -23.23 -31.62
C LYS A 126 -7.73 -24.76 -31.55
N LYS A 127 -8.61 -25.35 -30.72
CA LYS A 127 -9.31 -26.63 -30.91
C LYS A 127 -9.59 -26.97 -32.38
N LEU A 128 -9.26 -28.22 -32.75
CA LEU A 128 -10.11 -29.14 -33.51
C LEU A 128 -9.74 -30.57 -33.17
#